data_AF-A0A176YN00-F1
#
_entry.id   AF-A0A176YN00-F1
#
_cell.length_a   1.000
_cell.length_b   1.000
_cell.length_c   1.000
_cell.angle_alpha   90.00
_cell.angle_beta   90.00
_cell.angle_gamma   90.00
#
_symmetry.space_group_name_H-M   'P 1'
#
loop_
_entity.id
_entity.type
_entity.pdbx_description
1 polymer ?
#
loop_
_entity_poly.entity_id
_entity_poly.type
_entity_poly.pdbx_seq_one_letter_code
_entity_poly.pdbx_strand_id
1 'polypeptide(L)'
;MTAVVRWLGITTTLIGAVSALLLALGKFGDAAYAPCKSFPSLPWCASSTLSLIPFDSGTTDGGHNQGEYCEPRAAAYRAQNPDFTITWRGSETNHKDFWGHVTYNYHCEFVAVPNGRSLGIWMIIGGVAIGLLALLFVWWRRGGFRLRAA
;
A
#
# COMPACT_ATOMS: atom_id res chain seq x y z
N MET A 1 -30.60 -20.15 -36.33
CA MET A 1 -30.66 -19.50 -35.00
C MET A 1 -29.77 -20.22 -33.98
N THR A 2 -28.47 -20.37 -34.23
CA THR A 2 -27.59 -21.21 -33.39
C THR A 2 -26.28 -20.52 -32.98
N ALA A 3 -25.78 -19.57 -33.78
CA ALA A 3 -24.55 -18.84 -33.46
C ALA A 3 -24.76 -17.76 -32.38
N VAL A 4 -25.87 -17.02 -32.42
CA VAL A 4 -26.16 -15.91 -31.48
C VAL A 4 -26.36 -16.41 -30.04
N VAL A 5 -27.03 -17.57 -29.87
CA VAL A 5 -27.26 -18.19 -28.55
C VAL A 5 -25.96 -18.69 -27.93
N ARG A 6 -25.01 -19.19 -28.75
CA ARG A 6 -23.68 -19.62 -28.28
C ARG A 6 -22.82 -18.44 -27.80
N TRP A 7 -22.87 -17.30 -28.48
CA TRP A 7 -22.11 -16.10 -28.07
C TRP A 7 -22.65 -15.48 -26.78
N LEU A 8 -23.97 -15.47 -26.57
CA LEU A 8 -24.61 -15.02 -25.32
C LEU A 8 -24.27 -15.92 -24.12
N GLY A 9 -24.12 -17.23 -24.33
CA GLY A 9 -23.71 -18.17 -23.27
C GLY A 9 -22.27 -17.99 -22.81
N ILE A 10 -21.36 -17.63 -23.71
CA ILE A 10 -19.93 -17.44 -23.40
C ILE A 10 -19.70 -16.11 -22.66
N THR A 11 -20.37 -15.04 -23.08
CA THR A 11 -20.25 -13.74 -22.41
C THR A 11 -20.80 -13.76 -21.00
N THR A 12 -21.92 -14.44 -20.77
CA THR A 12 -22.51 -14.56 -19.42
C THR A 12 -21.65 -15.38 -18.45
N THR A 13 -21.00 -16.45 -18.92
CA THR A 13 -20.05 -17.23 -18.09
C THR A 13 -18.76 -16.46 -17.79
N LEU A 14 -18.23 -15.71 -18.75
CA LEU A 14 -17.06 -14.84 -18.53
C LEU A 14 -17.37 -13.73 -17.52
N ILE A 15 -18.50 -13.04 -17.67
CA ILE A 15 -18.90 -11.97 -16.74
C ILE A 15 -19.14 -12.56 -15.34
N GLY A 16 -19.78 -13.72 -15.24
CA GLY A 16 -19.97 -14.43 -13.96
C GLY A 16 -18.65 -14.82 -13.29
N ALA A 17 -17.70 -15.36 -14.04
CA ALA A 17 -16.39 -15.75 -13.53
C ALA A 17 -15.55 -14.54 -13.08
N VAL A 18 -15.55 -13.45 -13.85
CA VAL A 18 -14.86 -12.20 -13.48
C VAL A 18 -15.51 -11.56 -12.27
N SER A 19 -16.85 -11.54 -12.19
CA SER A 19 -17.57 -11.00 -11.03
C SER A 19 -17.32 -11.82 -9.76
N ALA A 20 -17.31 -13.16 -9.86
CA ALA A 20 -16.98 -14.04 -8.75
C ALA A 20 -15.52 -13.87 -8.31
N LEU A 21 -14.60 -13.67 -9.24
CA LEU A 21 -13.19 -13.38 -8.95
C LEU A 21 -13.04 -12.03 -8.24
N LEU A 22 -13.71 -10.98 -8.71
CA LEU A 22 -13.69 -9.65 -8.06
C LEU A 22 -14.32 -9.68 -6.66
N LEU A 23 -15.43 -10.40 -6.48
CA LEU A 23 -16.07 -10.62 -5.17
C LEU A 23 -15.16 -11.43 -4.22
N ALA A 24 -14.48 -12.45 -4.74
CA ALA A 24 -13.52 -13.23 -3.97
C ALA A 24 -12.31 -12.37 -3.57
N LEU A 25 -11.79 -11.55 -4.47
CA LEU A 25 -10.68 -10.62 -4.18
C LEU A 25 -11.08 -9.56 -3.14
N GLY A 26 -12.28 -8.99 -3.22
CA GLY A 26 -12.79 -8.05 -2.22
C GLY A 26 -12.91 -8.68 -0.82
N LYS A 27 -13.47 -9.89 -0.73
CA LYS A 27 -13.56 -10.63 0.54
C LYS A 27 -12.21 -11.11 1.06
N PHE A 28 -11.28 -11.44 0.18
CA PHE A 28 -9.89 -11.75 0.56
C PHE A 28 -9.19 -10.51 1.11
N GLY A 29 -9.45 -9.32 0.55
CA GLY A 29 -8.97 -8.05 1.10
C GLY A 29 -9.45 -7.88 2.55
N ASP A 30 -10.76 -7.92 2.78
CA ASP A 30 -11.31 -7.76 4.13
C ASP A 30 -10.79 -8.82 5.11
N ALA A 31 -10.66 -10.08 4.68
CA ALA A 31 -10.14 -11.15 5.51
C ALA A 31 -8.63 -11.04 5.78
N ALA A 32 -7.84 -10.57 4.81
CA ALA A 32 -6.41 -10.35 4.96
C ALA A 32 -6.10 -9.15 5.86
N TYR A 33 -6.98 -8.14 5.88
CA TYR A 33 -6.85 -6.95 6.71
C TYR A 33 -7.56 -7.05 8.08
N ALA A 34 -8.52 -7.96 8.26
CA ALA A 34 -9.14 -8.25 9.56
C ALA A 34 -8.13 -8.47 10.71
N PRO A 35 -7.06 -9.28 10.55
CA PRO A 35 -6.07 -9.48 11.62
C PRO A 35 -5.26 -8.20 11.95
N CYS A 36 -5.25 -7.20 11.08
CA CYS A 36 -4.52 -5.94 11.31
C CYS A 36 -5.12 -5.09 12.42
N LYS A 37 -6.41 -5.27 12.72
CA LYS A 37 -7.05 -4.63 13.88
C LYS A 37 -6.57 -5.21 15.21
N SER A 38 -6.21 -6.49 15.23
CA SER A 38 -5.80 -7.22 16.44
C SER A 38 -4.29 -7.33 16.58
N PHE A 39 -3.55 -7.30 15.46
CA PHE A 39 -2.10 -7.46 15.40
C PHE A 39 -1.49 -6.44 14.42
N PRO A 40 -1.40 -5.15 14.83
CA PRO A 40 -0.86 -4.09 13.97
C PRO A 40 0.64 -4.27 13.67
N SER A 41 1.34 -5.13 14.39
CA SER A 41 2.76 -5.45 14.20
C SER A 41 3.03 -6.46 13.07
N LEU A 42 1.99 -7.03 12.44
CA LEU A 42 2.20 -7.94 11.32
C LEU A 42 2.76 -7.19 10.09
N PRO A 43 3.73 -7.75 9.35
CA PRO A 43 4.41 -7.04 8.26
C PRO A 43 3.49 -6.53 7.16
N TRP A 44 2.40 -7.24 6.87
CA TRP A 44 1.38 -6.87 5.87
C TRP A 44 0.25 -6.01 6.46
N CYS A 45 0.19 -5.89 7.78
CA CYS A 45 -0.69 -5.00 8.53
C CYS A 45 -0.05 -3.66 8.85
N ALA A 46 1.16 -3.44 8.33
CA ALA A 46 1.83 -2.16 8.31
C ALA A 46 1.09 -1.16 7.42
N SER A 47 -0.15 -0.84 7.79
CA SER A 47 -0.66 0.53 7.84
C SER A 47 0.04 1.30 8.97
N SER A 48 1.30 0.98 9.28
CA SER A 48 2.13 1.81 10.14
C SER A 48 2.31 3.09 9.34
N THR A 49 1.46 4.07 9.62
CA THR A 49 1.67 5.45 9.22
C THR A 49 3.06 5.77 9.72
N LEU A 50 4.05 5.68 8.83
CA LEU A 50 5.42 6.01 9.16
C LEU A 50 5.37 7.47 9.61
N SER A 51 5.54 7.67 10.92
CA SER A 51 5.43 8.98 11.52
C SER A 51 6.72 9.73 11.22
N LEU A 52 6.63 10.66 10.29
CA LEU A 52 7.72 11.51 9.88
C LEU A 52 7.67 12.80 10.70
N ILE A 53 8.83 13.23 11.20
CA ILE A 53 8.92 14.42 12.05
C ILE A 53 8.57 15.65 11.20
N PRO A 54 7.65 16.52 11.65
CA PRO A 54 7.34 17.76 10.96
C PRO A 54 8.56 18.69 10.94
N PHE A 55 8.57 19.64 10.01
CA PHE A 55 9.68 20.57 9.82
C PHE A 55 9.16 22.01 9.71
N ASP A 56 9.83 22.92 10.40
CA ASP A 56 9.57 24.36 10.32
C ASP A 56 10.79 25.05 9.71
N SER A 57 10.57 25.92 8.72
CA SER A 57 11.66 26.69 8.10
C SER A 57 12.28 27.74 9.02
N GLY A 58 11.57 28.10 10.09
CA GLY A 58 11.84 29.33 10.83
C GLY A 58 11.39 30.55 10.03
N THR A 59 11.72 31.74 10.54
CA THR A 59 11.40 33.02 9.89
C THR A 59 12.28 33.24 8.67
N THR A 60 11.64 33.44 7.51
CA THR A 60 12.28 33.65 6.21
C THR A 60 11.75 34.94 5.60
N ASP A 61 12.56 35.62 4.80
CA ASP A 61 12.13 36.82 4.08
C ASP A 61 11.21 36.45 2.90
N GLY A 62 10.53 37.45 2.34
CA GLY A 62 9.67 37.25 1.17
C GLY A 62 10.44 36.79 -0.07
N GLY A 63 9.73 36.13 -0.99
CA GLY A 63 10.28 35.66 -2.28
C GLY A 63 10.53 34.15 -2.36
N HIS A 64 10.32 33.42 -1.27
CA HIS A 64 10.39 31.97 -1.24
C HIS A 64 9.00 31.33 -1.27
N ASN A 65 8.96 30.01 -1.49
CA ASN A 65 7.75 29.22 -1.38
C ASN A 65 7.98 27.98 -0.52
N GLN A 66 6.88 27.39 -0.04
CA GLN A 66 6.89 26.19 0.81
C GLN A 66 7.64 25.01 0.16
N GLY A 67 7.59 24.86 -1.16
CA GLY A 67 8.25 23.79 -1.89
C GLY A 67 9.78 23.83 -1.76
N GLU A 68 10.37 25.02 -1.68
CA GLU A 68 11.82 25.19 -1.50
C GLU A 68 12.31 24.63 -0.16
N TYR A 69 11.46 24.65 0.86
CA TYR A 69 11.78 24.18 2.21
C TYR A 69 11.31 22.74 2.47
N CYS A 70 10.07 22.41 2.07
CA CYS A 70 9.48 21.11 2.35
C CYS A 70 10.00 20.00 1.43
N GLU A 71 10.24 20.27 0.14
CA GLU A 71 10.60 19.24 -0.83
C GLU A 71 11.98 18.61 -0.57
N PRO A 72 13.05 19.36 -0.23
CA PRO A 72 14.33 18.74 0.12
C PRO A 72 14.22 17.76 1.29
N ARG A 73 13.36 18.10 2.28
CA ARG A 73 13.12 17.25 3.43
C ARG A 73 12.30 16.02 3.07
N ALA A 74 11.26 16.18 2.25
CA ALA A 74 10.49 15.06 1.71
C ALA A 74 11.36 14.12 0.88
N ALA A 75 12.26 14.65 0.06
CA ALA A 75 13.21 13.87 -0.75
C ALA A 75 14.16 13.05 0.15
N ALA A 76 14.67 13.62 1.23
CA ALA A 76 15.47 12.90 2.22
C ALA A 76 14.67 11.75 2.87
N TYR A 77 13.40 11.98 3.22
CA TYR A 77 12.55 10.92 3.76
C TYR A 77 12.25 9.83 2.74
N ARG A 78 12.03 10.16 1.47
CA ARG A 78 11.86 9.18 0.38
C ARG A 78 13.10 8.31 0.20
N ALA A 79 14.29 8.90 0.28
CA ALA A 79 15.54 8.16 0.18
C ALA A 79 15.74 7.18 1.35
N GLN A 80 15.30 7.56 2.56
CA GLN A 80 15.41 6.72 3.77
C GLN A 80 14.33 5.63 3.84
N ASN A 81 13.19 5.82 3.17
CA ASN A 81 12.03 4.95 3.29
C ASN A 81 11.52 4.54 1.89
N PRO A 82 12.26 3.70 1.15
CA PRO A 82 11.94 3.34 -0.23
C PRO A 82 10.63 2.54 -0.38
N ASP A 83 10.15 1.92 0.70
CA ASP A 83 8.89 1.15 0.73
C ASP A 83 7.65 2.04 0.95
N PHE A 84 7.84 3.35 1.07
CA PHE A 84 6.77 4.32 1.29
C PHE A 84 6.72 5.36 0.17
N THR A 85 5.51 5.65 -0.27
CA THR A 85 5.20 6.87 -1.03
C THR A 85 5.06 8.01 -0.01
N ILE A 86 6.01 8.94 -0.04
CA ILE A 86 6.01 10.08 0.88
C ILE A 86 5.61 11.35 0.13
N THR A 87 4.59 12.03 0.67
CA THR A 87 4.13 13.36 0.24
C THR A 87 4.22 14.33 1.40
N TRP A 88 4.04 15.62 1.13
CA TRP A 88 4.06 16.66 2.16
C TRP A 88 2.89 17.63 1.99
N ARG A 89 2.52 18.28 3.08
CA ARG A 89 1.58 19.39 3.14
C ARG A 89 2.27 20.55 3.82
N GLY A 90 2.26 21.70 3.17
CA GLY A 90 2.78 22.93 3.73
C GLY A 90 1.66 23.79 4.29
N SER A 91 1.95 24.51 5.37
CA SER A 91 1.18 25.68 5.79
C SER A 91 2.15 26.83 6.08
N GLU A 92 1.63 28.05 6.16
CA GLU A 92 2.45 29.24 6.36
C GLU A 92 1.86 30.15 7.43
N THR A 93 2.75 30.74 8.24
CA THR A 93 2.45 31.84 9.14
C THR A 93 3.24 33.05 8.68
N ASN A 94 2.59 34.18 8.43
CA ASN A 94 3.26 35.40 8.02
C ASN A 94 3.19 36.50 9.10
N HIS A 95 4.25 37.29 9.20
CA HIS A 95 4.33 38.47 10.05
C HIS A 95 4.79 39.66 9.21
N LYS A 96 4.11 40.79 9.34
CA LYS A 96 4.48 42.04 8.68
C LYS A 96 4.94 43.03 9.74
N ASP A 97 6.15 43.54 9.59
CA ASP A 97 6.67 44.55 10.50
C ASP A 97 6.12 45.96 10.19
N PHE A 98 6.49 46.92 11.03
CA PHE A 98 6.06 48.31 10.89
C PHE A 98 6.61 49.00 9.62
N TRP A 99 7.72 48.50 9.08
CA TRP A 99 8.37 49.00 7.85
C TRP A 99 7.77 48.37 6.59
N GLY A 100 6.83 47.45 6.75
CA GLY A 100 6.13 46.77 5.68
C GLY A 100 6.83 45.53 5.16
N HIS A 101 7.93 45.10 5.80
CA HIS A 101 8.64 43.87 5.48
C HIS A 101 7.81 42.67 5.97
N VAL A 102 7.63 41.68 5.08
CA VAL A 102 6.86 40.46 5.39
C VAL A 102 7.83 39.30 5.52
N THR A 103 7.78 38.66 6.69
CA THR A 103 8.47 37.41 6.96
C THR A 103 7.48 36.26 7.00
N TYR A 104 7.90 35.09 6.53
CA TYR A 104 7.11 33.87 6.45
C TYR A 104 7.79 32.75 7.25
N ASN A 105 6.98 31.96 7.95
CA ASN A 105 7.40 30.71 8.55
C ASN A 105 6.58 29.57 7.92
N TYR A 106 7.26 28.64 7.26
CA TYR A 106 6.63 27.51 6.58
C TYR A 106 6.69 26.27 7.47
N HIS A 107 5.52 25.67 7.68
CA HIS A 107 5.35 24.43 8.43
C HIS A 107 5.09 23.28 7.46
N CYS A 108 5.91 22.23 7.51
CA CYS A 108 5.85 21.07 6.63
C CYS A 108 5.43 19.83 7.43
N GLU A 109 4.29 19.26 7.06
CA GLU A 109 3.84 17.95 7.53
C GLU A 109 4.08 16.89 6.45
N PHE A 110 4.51 15.69 6.84
CA PHE A 110 4.83 14.62 5.90
C PHE A 110 3.89 13.44 6.08
N VAL A 111 3.39 12.91 4.97
CA VAL A 111 2.49 11.76 4.93
C VAL A 111 3.19 10.63 4.22
N ALA A 112 3.32 9.50 4.90
CA ALA A 112 3.93 8.29 4.35
C ALA A 112 2.87 7.20 4.17
N VAL A 113 2.70 6.73 2.95
CA VAL A 113 1.77 5.65 2.60
C VAL A 113 2.59 4.46 2.08
N PRO A 114 2.41 3.24 2.61
CA PRO A 114 3.08 2.05 2.09
C PRO A 114 2.86 1.92 0.58
N ASN A 115 3.93 1.71 -0.19
CA ASN A 115 3.77 1.51 -1.62
C ASN A 115 3.22 0.09 -1.90
N GLY A 116 2.29 -0.04 -2.86
CA GLY A 116 1.64 -1.32 -3.18
C GLY A 116 2.58 -2.44 -3.63
N ARG A 117 3.87 -2.13 -3.83
CA ARG A 117 4.94 -3.07 -4.15
C ARG A 117 5.24 -4.02 -2.99
N SER A 118 5.25 -3.50 -1.76
CA SER A 118 5.41 -4.33 -0.56
C SER A 118 4.24 -5.31 -0.42
N LEU A 119 3.01 -4.85 -0.61
CA LEU A 119 1.81 -5.69 -0.58
C LEU A 119 1.82 -6.79 -1.65
N GLY A 120 2.25 -6.47 -2.87
CA GLY A 120 2.34 -7.43 -3.97
C GLY A 120 3.30 -8.59 -3.66
N ILE A 121 4.46 -8.32 -3.07
CA ILE A 121 5.45 -9.36 -2.71
C ILE A 121 4.87 -10.31 -1.65
N TRP A 122 4.23 -9.77 -0.62
CA TRP A 122 3.61 -10.60 0.43
C TRP A 122 2.46 -11.46 -0.10
N MET A 123 1.64 -10.95 -1.01
CA MET A 123 0.61 -11.75 -1.67
C MET A 123 1.19 -12.90 -2.51
N ILE A 124 2.30 -12.65 -3.22
CA ILE A 124 2.99 -13.70 -3.99
C ILE A 124 3.53 -14.78 -3.05
N ILE A 125 4.24 -14.39 -2.00
CA ILE A 125 4.80 -15.33 -1.01
C ILE A 125 3.69 -16.15 -0.35
N GLY A 126 2.62 -15.49 0.09
CA GLY A 126 1.45 -16.15 0.68
C GLY A 126 0.79 -17.13 -0.29
N GLY A 127 0.59 -16.74 -1.54
CA GLY A 127 0.03 -17.60 -2.58
C GLY A 127 0.89 -18.83 -2.86
N VAL A 128 2.21 -18.67 -2.96
CA VAL A 128 3.15 -19.78 -3.17
C VAL A 128 3.13 -20.75 -1.99
N ALA A 129 3.12 -20.25 -0.76
CA ALA A 129 3.08 -21.08 0.45
C ALA A 129 1.79 -21.92 0.51
N ILE A 130 0.63 -21.30 0.22
CA ILE A 130 -0.67 -22.00 0.17
C ILE A 130 -0.67 -23.06 -0.95
N GLY A 131 -0.14 -22.72 -2.13
CA GLY A 131 -0.01 -23.67 -3.25
C GLY A 131 0.86 -24.88 -2.90
N LEU A 132 2.00 -24.66 -2.25
CA LEU A 132 2.88 -25.73 -1.76
C LEU A 132 2.19 -26.62 -0.73
N LEU A 133 1.48 -26.04 0.23
CA LEU A 133 0.72 -26.80 1.23
C LEU A 133 -0.38 -27.65 0.58
N ALA A 134 -1.10 -27.11 -0.41
CA ALA A 134 -2.10 -27.86 -1.15
C ALA A 134 -1.48 -29.04 -1.92
N LEU A 135 -0.33 -28.83 -2.57
CA LEU A 135 0.41 -29.88 -3.27
C LEU A 135 0.90 -30.97 -2.31
N LEU A 136 1.47 -30.59 -1.16
CA LEU A 136 1.89 -31.53 -0.11
C LEU A 136 0.70 -32.34 0.41
N PHE A 137 -0.44 -31.69 0.63
CA PHE A 137 -1.66 -32.36 1.07
C PHE A 137 -2.17 -33.38 0.03
N VAL A 138 -2.20 -33.01 -1.26
CA VAL A 138 -2.59 -33.91 -2.35
C VAL A 138 -1.61 -35.08 -2.49
N TRP A 139 -0.30 -34.81 -2.39
CA TRP A 139 0.74 -35.83 -2.44
C TRP A 139 0.62 -36.83 -1.28
N TRP A 140 0.37 -36.33 -0.06
CA TRP A 140 0.09 -37.16 1.11
C TRP A 140 -1.17 -38.02 0.91
N ARG A 141 -2.27 -37.42 0.43
CA ARG A 141 -3.54 -38.13 0.11
C ARG A 141 -3.38 -39.22 -0.95
N ARG A 142 -2.46 -39.06 -1.91
CA ARG A 142 -2.20 -40.03 -2.99
C ARG A 142 -1.30 -41.20 -2.58
N GLY A 143 -0.89 -41.29 -1.32
CA GLY A 143 -0.16 -42.45 -0.80
C GLY A 143 1.35 -42.35 -0.95
N GLY A 144 1.91 -41.13 -0.85
CA GLY A 144 3.36 -40.88 -0.84
C GLY A 144 4.15 -41.63 0.25
N PHE A 145 3.45 -42.21 1.24
CA PHE A 145 4.01 -43.14 2.23
C PHE A 145 3.58 -44.59 1.95
N ARG A 146 3.93 -45.14 0.79
CA ARG A 146 4.26 -46.58 0.74
C ARG A 146 5.69 -46.73 1.25
N LEU A 147 5.88 -46.57 2.56
CA LEU A 147 7.01 -47.19 3.23
C LEU A 147 6.87 -48.69 2.94
N ARG A 148 7.67 -49.20 2.01
CA ARG A 148 7.92 -50.63 1.94
C ARG A 148 8.58 -50.97 3.28
N ALA A 149 7.79 -51.46 4.21
CA ALA A 149 8.30 -52.21 5.34
C ALA A 149 9.11 -53.37 4.73
N ALA A 150 10.43 -53.31 4.89
CA ALA A 150 11.34 -54.40 4.64
C ALA A 150 11.40 -55.26 5.91
#